data_AF-A0A073K2G5-F1
#
_entry.id   AF-A0A073K2G5-F1
#
_cell.length_a   1.000
_cell.length_b   1.000
_cell.length_c   1.000
_cell.angle_alpha   90.00
_cell.angle_beta   90.00
_cell.angle_gamma   90.00
#
_symmetry.space_group_name_H-M   'P 1'
#
loop_
_entity.id
_entity.type
_entity.pdbx_description
1 polymer ?
#
loop_
_entity_poly.entity_id
_entity_poly.type
_entity_poly.pdbx_seq_one_letter_code
_entity_poly.pdbx_strand_id
1 'polypeptide(L)'
;MKTRSQITCASLALLIAGSSLLYTTPTSIVKAEPTQNVSSSLQTSTQRDRTSVKQAMRDTLQLGYPGILAKTSEGGKTWGYAAGIADLRTKKPMKTDFRFRIGSTTKTFIATVLLQLAGENRLNLDDSIEKWLPGVIQGNGYDS
;
A
#
# COMPACT_ATOMS: atom_id res chain seq x y z
N MET A 1 45.42 22.66 -11.04
CA MET A 1 44.00 22.63 -11.43
C MET A 1 43.38 21.30 -10.98
N LYS A 2 42.63 21.31 -9.88
CA LYS A 2 41.78 20.20 -9.42
C LYS A 2 40.51 20.84 -8.87
N THR A 3 39.43 20.76 -9.63
CA THR A 3 38.13 21.37 -9.33
C THR A 3 37.36 20.49 -8.34
N ARG A 4 37.02 21.06 -7.19
CA ARG A 4 36.07 20.47 -6.22
C ARG A 4 34.66 20.75 -6.72
N SER A 5 33.85 19.70 -6.90
CA SER A 5 32.43 19.83 -7.20
C SER A 5 31.63 19.56 -5.93
N GLN A 6 30.94 20.58 -5.43
CA GLN A 6 29.99 20.53 -4.32
C GLN A 6 28.60 20.30 -4.92
N ILE A 7 27.89 19.28 -4.46
CA ILE A 7 26.49 19.02 -4.86
C ILE A 7 25.58 19.62 -3.79
N THR A 8 24.98 20.76 -4.13
CA THR A 8 24.03 21.49 -3.29
C THR A 8 22.67 20.78 -3.29
N CYS A 9 22.18 20.38 -2.12
CA CYS A 9 20.82 19.91 -1.89
C CYS A 9 19.84 21.09 -1.98
N ALA A 10 18.84 21.02 -2.86
CA ALA A 10 17.74 21.97 -2.93
C ALA A 10 16.50 21.38 -2.25
N SER A 11 16.29 21.77 -0.99
CA SER A 11 15.04 21.57 -0.25
C SER A 11 14.05 22.65 -0.68
N LEU A 12 12.87 22.28 -1.18
CA LEU A 12 11.78 23.23 -1.44
C LEU A 12 10.61 22.92 -0.51
N ALA A 13 10.58 23.60 0.63
CA ALA A 13 9.40 23.72 1.49
C ALA A 13 8.64 24.99 1.07
N LEU A 14 7.37 24.86 0.70
CA LEU A 14 6.50 26.00 0.44
C LEU A 14 5.41 26.07 1.52
N LEU A 15 5.67 26.90 2.52
CA LEU A 15 4.69 27.39 3.50
C LEU A 15 4.04 28.63 2.89
N ILE A 16 2.72 28.61 2.68
CA ILE A 16 1.95 29.82 2.41
C ILE A 16 1.07 30.10 3.61
N ALA A 17 1.33 31.28 4.18
CA ALA A 17 0.74 31.84 5.38
C ALA A 17 -0.75 32.16 5.23
N GLY A 18 -1.44 32.13 6.37
CA GLY A 18 -2.81 32.57 6.50
C GLY A 18 -2.97 34.09 6.35
N SER A 19 -4.09 34.49 5.78
CA SER A 19 -4.61 35.84 5.80
C SER A 19 -6.11 35.78 6.13
N SER A 20 -6.45 36.22 7.33
CA SER A 20 -7.82 36.44 7.77
C SER A 20 -8.19 37.89 7.46
N LEU A 21 -9.20 38.14 6.63
CA LEU A 21 -9.85 39.45 6.54
C LEU A 21 -11.32 39.33 6.08
N LEU A 22 -12.21 39.59 7.04
CA LEU A 22 -13.57 40.15 7.03
C LEU A 22 -14.48 40.02 5.78
N TYR A 23 -15.62 39.38 6.05
CA TYR A 23 -16.95 39.38 5.41
C TYR A 23 -17.29 40.40 4.31
N THR A 24 -17.74 39.87 3.18
CA THR A 24 -18.94 40.32 2.45
C THR A 24 -19.44 39.13 1.60
N THR A 25 -20.69 38.69 1.83
CA THR A 25 -21.34 37.63 1.05
C THR A 25 -22.07 38.25 -0.14
N PRO A 26 -21.67 38.02 -1.40
CA PRO A 26 -22.59 38.20 -2.50
C PRO A 26 -23.55 37.01 -2.52
N THR A 27 -24.83 37.27 -2.28
CA THR A 27 -25.94 36.35 -2.52
C THR A 27 -25.91 35.89 -3.98
N SER A 28 -25.31 34.73 -4.24
CA SER A 28 -25.53 33.99 -5.46
C SER A 28 -26.78 33.14 -5.25
N ILE A 29 -27.83 33.43 -6.02
CA ILE A 29 -28.98 32.54 -6.14
C ILE A 29 -28.47 31.24 -6.76
N VAL A 30 -28.18 30.25 -5.92
CA VAL A 30 -27.96 28.89 -6.36
C VAL A 30 -29.32 28.38 -6.82
N LYS A 31 -29.51 28.32 -8.14
CA LYS A 31 -30.53 27.48 -8.73
C LYS A 31 -30.22 26.06 -8.27
N ALA A 32 -31.09 25.47 -7.46
CA ALA A 32 -30.92 24.10 -6.97
C ALA A 32 -30.80 23.16 -8.16
N GLU A 33 -29.58 22.75 -8.46
CA GLU A 33 -29.29 21.65 -9.37
C GLU A 33 -29.72 20.35 -8.69
N PRO A 34 -30.36 19.40 -9.40
CA PRO A 34 -30.94 18.23 -8.76
C PRO A 34 -29.87 17.42 -8.01
N THR A 35 -30.20 17.02 -6.78
CA THR A 35 -29.40 16.16 -5.87
C THR A 35 -29.14 14.73 -6.41
N GLN A 36 -29.20 14.51 -7.72
CA GLN A 36 -29.21 13.19 -8.36
C GLN A 36 -27.81 12.72 -8.83
N ASN A 37 -26.78 13.57 -8.80
CA ASN A 37 -25.49 13.29 -9.47
C ASN A 37 -24.36 12.71 -8.60
N VAL A 38 -24.47 12.73 -7.26
CA VAL A 38 -23.40 12.19 -6.39
C VAL A 38 -23.40 10.65 -6.39
N SER A 39 -24.58 10.03 -6.39
CA SER A 39 -24.69 8.56 -6.40
C SER A 39 -24.27 7.97 -7.75
N SER A 40 -24.60 8.62 -8.86
CA SER A 40 -24.23 8.17 -10.21
C SER A 40 -22.74 8.34 -10.48
N SER A 41 -22.13 9.43 -10.04
CA SER A 41 -20.68 9.66 -10.16
C SER A 41 -19.86 8.65 -9.34
N LEU A 42 -20.26 8.36 -8.09
CA LEU A 42 -19.61 7.34 -7.26
C LEU A 42 -19.75 5.94 -7.87
N GLN A 43 -20.94 5.57 -8.33
CA GLN A 43 -21.15 4.28 -9.01
C GLN A 43 -20.31 4.15 -10.28
N THR A 44 -20.20 5.23 -11.06
CA THR A 44 -19.39 5.27 -12.27
C THR A 44 -17.90 5.15 -11.95
N SER A 45 -17.41 5.81 -10.88
CA SER A 45 -16.03 5.69 -10.42
C SER A 45 -15.71 4.26 -10.00
N THR A 46 -16.50 3.68 -9.09
CA THR A 46 -16.28 2.30 -8.63
C THR A 46 -16.33 1.30 -9.78
N GLN A 47 -17.21 1.51 -10.77
CA GLN A 47 -17.28 0.64 -11.95
C GLN A 47 -16.05 0.79 -12.86
N ARG A 48 -15.55 2.03 -13.03
CA ARG A 48 -14.30 2.30 -13.73
C ARG A 48 -13.11 1.62 -13.04
N ASP A 49 -13.04 1.72 -11.71
CA ASP A 49 -11.98 1.11 -10.89
C ASP A 49 -12.01 -0.42 -10.96
N ARG A 50 -13.20 -1.03 -10.96
CA ARG A 50 -13.32 -2.49 -11.16
C ARG A 50 -12.84 -2.93 -12.54
N THR A 51 -13.11 -2.12 -13.56
CA THR A 51 -12.73 -2.44 -14.95
C THR A 51 -11.22 -2.32 -15.12
N SER A 52 -10.59 -1.31 -14.52
CA SER A 52 -9.13 -1.14 -14.55
C SER A 52 -8.41 -2.28 -13.82
N VAL A 53 -8.90 -2.73 -12.66
CA VAL A 53 -8.35 -3.92 -11.97
C VAL A 53 -8.41 -5.17 -12.85
N LYS A 54 -9.55 -5.43 -13.50
CA LYS A 54 -9.68 -6.58 -14.42
C LYS A 54 -8.77 -6.46 -15.63
N GLN A 55 -8.50 -5.25 -16.13
CA GLN A 55 -7.57 -5.01 -17.22
C GLN A 55 -6.14 -5.31 -16.78
N ALA A 56 -5.70 -4.73 -15.65
CA ALA A 56 -4.36 -4.97 -15.10
C ALA A 56 -4.07 -6.46 -14.85
N MET A 57 -5.06 -7.22 -14.39
CA MET A 57 -4.94 -8.67 -14.24
C MET A 57 -4.75 -9.38 -15.58
N ARG A 58 -5.49 -8.98 -16.62
CA ARG A 58 -5.31 -9.52 -17.98
C ARG A 58 -3.92 -9.20 -18.53
N ASP A 59 -3.44 -7.98 -18.32
CA ASP A 59 -2.10 -7.55 -18.72
C ASP A 59 -1.02 -8.35 -17.97
N THR A 60 -1.25 -8.65 -16.68
CA THR A 60 -0.35 -9.52 -15.90
C THR A 60 -0.26 -10.93 -16.48
N LEU A 61 -1.37 -11.51 -16.93
CA LEU A 61 -1.34 -12.83 -17.57
C LEU A 61 -0.53 -12.84 -18.88
N GLN A 62 -0.50 -11.73 -19.62
CA GLN A 62 0.32 -11.58 -20.83
C GLN A 62 1.83 -11.61 -20.54
N LEU A 63 2.24 -11.37 -19.29
CA LEU A 63 3.64 -11.50 -18.85
C LEU A 63 4.06 -12.96 -18.59
N GLY A 64 3.19 -13.94 -18.83
CA GLY A 64 3.49 -15.37 -18.68
C GLY A 64 3.11 -15.99 -17.33
N TYR A 65 2.41 -15.25 -16.46
CA TYR A 65 1.87 -15.83 -15.22
C TYR A 65 0.63 -16.69 -15.51
N PRO A 66 0.52 -17.91 -14.95
CA PRO A 66 -0.59 -18.83 -15.26
C PRO A 66 -1.94 -18.36 -14.70
N GLY A 67 -1.93 -17.67 -13.57
CA GLY A 67 -3.13 -17.20 -12.91
C GLY A 67 -2.81 -16.15 -11.85
N ILE A 68 -3.82 -15.33 -11.54
CA ILE A 68 -3.74 -14.24 -10.58
C ILE A 68 -5.07 -14.10 -9.85
N LEU A 69 -5.01 -13.80 -8.55
CA LEU A 69 -6.17 -13.43 -7.75
C LEU A 69 -5.87 -12.14 -6.98
N ALA A 70 -6.91 -11.35 -6.71
CA ALA A 70 -6.81 -10.11 -5.93
C ALA A 70 -8.11 -9.90 -5.14
N LYS A 71 -8.01 -9.16 -4.03
CA LYS A 71 -9.17 -8.65 -3.29
C LYS A 71 -8.93 -7.19 -2.92
N THR A 72 -9.96 -6.36 -3.07
CA THR A 72 -9.97 -4.98 -2.59
C THR A 72 -11.07 -4.83 -1.53
N SER A 73 -10.85 -3.97 -0.54
CA SER A 73 -11.83 -3.69 0.51
C SER A 73 -11.91 -2.19 0.75
N GLU A 74 -13.09 -1.61 0.56
CA GLU A 74 -13.33 -0.17 0.69
C GLU A 74 -14.74 0.07 1.24
N GLY A 75 -14.87 0.96 2.23
CA GLY A 75 -16.16 1.29 2.83
C GLY A 75 -16.93 0.07 3.38
N GLY A 76 -16.22 -0.92 3.93
CA GLY A 76 -16.80 -2.17 4.45
C GLY A 76 -17.26 -3.16 3.38
N LYS A 77 -17.04 -2.88 2.10
CA LYS A 77 -17.35 -3.77 0.97
C LYS A 77 -16.07 -4.40 0.44
N THR A 78 -16.13 -5.69 0.11
CA THR A 78 -15.00 -6.43 -0.46
C THR A 78 -15.34 -6.91 -1.86
N TRP A 79 -14.40 -6.75 -2.79
CA TRP A 79 -14.49 -7.31 -4.14
C TRP A 79 -13.34 -8.27 -4.39
N GLY A 80 -13.66 -9.44 -4.95
CA GLY A 80 -12.68 -10.44 -5.34
C GLY A 80 -12.56 -10.55 -6.85
N TYR A 81 -11.33 -10.79 -7.32
CA TYR A 81 -10.98 -10.94 -8.72
C TYR A 81 -10.09 -12.16 -8.89
N ALA A 82 -10.33 -12.95 -9.93
CA ALA A 82 -9.48 -14.07 -10.31
C ALA A 82 -9.43 -14.16 -11.83
N ALA A 83 -8.26 -14.50 -12.39
CA ALA A 83 -8.07 -14.71 -13.81
C ALA A 83 -7.02 -15.82 -14.04
N GLY A 84 -7.14 -16.52 -15.17
CA GLY A 84 -6.26 -17.63 -15.54
C GLY A 84 -6.53 -18.93 -14.79
N ILE A 85 -5.50 -19.76 -14.67
CA ILE A 85 -5.56 -21.11 -14.10
C ILE A 85 -4.63 -21.24 -12.89
N ALA A 86 -5.04 -22.06 -11.92
CA ALA A 86 -4.25 -22.40 -10.75
C ALA A 86 -3.36 -23.64 -10.96
N ASP A 87 -3.64 -24.44 -11.99
CA ASP A 87 -2.89 -25.67 -12.30
C ASP A 87 -2.67 -25.79 -13.82
N LEU A 88 -1.39 -25.84 -14.23
CA LEU A 88 -0.99 -25.90 -15.64
C LEU A 88 -1.36 -27.23 -16.32
N ARG A 89 -1.45 -28.32 -15.55
CA ARG A 89 -1.75 -29.68 -16.04
C ARG A 89 -3.25 -29.91 -16.11
N THR A 90 -3.97 -29.67 -15.02
CA THR A 90 -5.43 -29.93 -14.96
C THR A 90 -6.25 -28.78 -15.53
N LYS A 91 -5.61 -27.64 -15.86
CA LYS A 91 -6.26 -26.39 -16.29
C LYS A 91 -7.32 -25.90 -15.31
N LYS A 92 -7.14 -26.20 -14.01
CA LYS A 92 -8.08 -25.79 -12.97
C LYS A 92 -8.18 -24.27 -12.93
N PRO A 93 -9.37 -23.67 -13.03
CA PRO A 93 -9.52 -22.21 -12.97
C PRO A 93 -9.02 -21.62 -11.66
N MET A 94 -8.42 -20.43 -11.72
CA MET A 94 -8.07 -19.66 -10.53
C MET A 94 -9.35 -19.21 -9.80
N LYS A 95 -9.34 -19.24 -8.46
CA LYS A 95 -10.44 -18.76 -7.61
C LYS A 95 -9.94 -17.73 -6.60
N THR A 96 -10.84 -16.84 -6.18
CA THR A 96 -10.53 -15.70 -5.29
C THR A 96 -10.19 -16.11 -3.86
N ASP A 97 -10.51 -17.33 -3.45
CA ASP A 97 -10.38 -17.88 -2.10
C ASP A 97 -9.26 -18.91 -1.98
N PHE A 98 -8.47 -19.13 -3.04
CA PHE A 98 -7.33 -20.01 -2.97
C PHE A 98 -6.23 -19.47 -2.05
N ARG A 99 -5.62 -20.39 -1.31
CA ARG A 99 -4.47 -20.13 -0.46
C ARG A 99 -3.19 -20.13 -1.30
N PHE A 100 -2.26 -19.25 -0.95
CA PHE A 100 -0.94 -19.19 -1.56
C PHE A 100 0.11 -18.87 -0.50
N ARG A 101 1.38 -19.17 -0.81
CA ARG A 101 2.51 -18.82 0.05
C ARG A 101 2.77 -17.32 -0.07
N ILE A 102 2.70 -16.60 1.04
CA ILE A 102 2.77 -15.13 1.05
C ILE A 102 4.20 -14.57 0.97
N GLY A 103 5.23 -15.43 1.01
CA GLY A 103 6.63 -15.01 0.89
C GLY A 103 7.03 -13.97 1.95
N SER A 104 7.74 -12.92 1.51
CA SER A 104 8.27 -11.86 2.39
C SER A 104 7.20 -11.09 3.16
N THR A 105 5.92 -11.15 2.79
CA THR A 105 4.83 -10.60 3.61
C THR A 105 4.81 -11.19 5.02
N THR A 106 5.36 -12.40 5.21
CA THR A 106 5.57 -13.01 6.54
C THR A 106 6.37 -12.11 7.49
N LYS A 107 7.29 -11.27 6.98
CA LYS A 107 8.10 -10.36 7.81
C LYS A 107 7.24 -9.36 8.57
N THR A 108 6.12 -8.91 8.00
CA THR A 108 5.17 -8.03 8.70
C THR A 108 4.58 -8.73 9.91
N PHE A 109 4.21 -10.01 9.79
CA PHE A 109 3.70 -10.79 10.92
C PHE A 109 4.76 -10.96 12.02
N ILE A 110 6.00 -11.27 11.64
CA ILE A 110 7.12 -11.36 12.60
C ILE A 110 7.37 -10.02 13.28
N ALA A 111 7.41 -8.93 12.52
CA ALA A 111 7.60 -7.58 13.05
C ALA A 111 6.48 -7.19 14.02
N THR A 112 5.22 -7.56 13.73
CA THR A 112 4.11 -7.35 14.67
C THR A 112 4.36 -8.03 16.01
N VAL A 113 4.82 -9.29 16.01
CA VAL A 113 5.13 -10.00 17.26
C VAL A 113 6.29 -9.32 18.00
N LEU A 114 7.36 -8.93 17.30
CA LEU A 114 8.48 -8.22 17.93
C LEU A 114 8.05 -6.88 18.55
N LEU A 115 7.21 -6.12 17.85
CA LEU A 115 6.68 -4.85 18.36
C LEU A 115 5.71 -5.05 19.54
N GLN A 116 4.94 -6.14 19.55
CA GLN A 116 4.12 -6.51 20.72
C GLN A 116 5.01 -6.82 21.92
N LEU A 117 6.07 -7.61 21.75
CA LEU A 117 7.04 -7.90 22.82
C LEU A 117 7.74 -6.65 23.34
N ALA A 118 8.08 -5.71 22.44
CA ALA A 118 8.63 -4.42 22.83
C ALA A 118 7.63 -3.60 23.65
N GLY A 119 6.35 -3.54 23.22
CA GLY A 119 5.27 -2.89 23.98
C GLY A 119 4.98 -3.54 25.33
N GLU A 120 5.25 -4.84 25.47
CA GLU A 120 5.18 -5.60 26.73
C GLU A 120 6.45 -5.44 27.60
N ASN A 121 7.42 -4.62 27.19
CA ASN A 121 8.75 -4.47 27.81
C ASN A 121 9.51 -5.80 27.96
N ARG A 122 9.24 -6.77 27.07
CA ARG A 122 9.89 -8.07 27.05
C ARG A 122 11.17 -8.09 26.22
N LEU A 123 11.36 -7.08 25.37
CA LEU A 123 12.61 -6.76 24.68
C LEU A 123 12.68 -5.25 24.42
N ASN A 124 13.87 -4.71 24.18
CA ASN A 124 14.00 -3.37 23.59
C ASN A 124 14.43 -3.50 22.13
N LEU A 125 13.91 -2.63 21.26
CA LEU A 125 14.29 -2.63 19.85
C LEU A 125 15.76 -2.25 19.63
N ASP A 126 16.35 -1.53 20.59
CA ASP A 126 17.76 -1.13 20.61
C ASP A 126 18.65 -2.12 21.38
N ASP A 127 18.11 -3.25 21.86
CA ASP A 127 18.95 -4.29 22.46
C ASP A 127 19.93 -4.83 21.40
N SER A 128 21.21 -4.95 21.75
CA SER A 128 22.16 -5.70 20.93
C SER A 128 21.66 -7.14 20.76
N ILE A 129 21.81 -7.68 19.55
CA ILE A 129 21.37 -9.06 19.25
C ILE A 129 22.10 -10.09 20.11
N GLU A 130 23.33 -9.81 20.54
CA GLU A 130 24.12 -10.68 21.43
C GLU A 130 23.44 -10.93 22.78
N LYS A 131 22.63 -9.98 23.26
CA LYS A 131 21.81 -10.16 24.47
C LYS A 131 20.82 -11.33 24.34
N TRP A 132 20.28 -11.52 23.13
CA TRP A 132 19.21 -12.49 22.85
C TRP A 132 19.72 -13.81 22.25
N LEU A 133 20.81 -13.75 21.48
CA LEU A 133 21.38 -14.87 20.75
C LEU A 133 22.90 -14.95 20.98
N PRO A 134 23.35 -15.18 22.23
CA PRO A 134 24.75 -15.09 22.59
C PRO A 134 25.60 -16.09 21.81
N GLY A 135 26.65 -15.59 21.16
CA GLY A 135 27.57 -16.39 20.36
C GLY A 135 26.98 -16.99 19.08
N VAL A 136 25.78 -16.57 18.64
CA VAL A 136 25.20 -17.04 17.37
C VAL A 136 25.66 -16.18 16.21
N ILE A 137 25.65 -14.86 16.38
CA ILE A 137 26.08 -13.92 15.37
C ILE A 137 27.55 -13.57 15.67
N GLN A 138 28.47 -14.17 14.93
CA GLN A 138 29.92 -13.93 15.07
C GLN A 138 30.44 -13.28 13.77
N GLY A 139 30.94 -12.03 13.83
CA GLY A 139 31.38 -11.27 12.65
C GLY A 139 32.08 -9.92 12.96
N ASN A 140 32.69 -9.29 11.94
CA ASN A 140 33.75 -8.24 12.00
C ASN A 140 33.40 -6.85 12.61
N GLY A 141 32.57 -6.73 13.67
CA GLY A 141 32.37 -5.44 14.36
C GLY A 141 31.26 -4.54 13.78
N TYR A 142 30.19 -5.13 13.22
CA TYR A 142 28.96 -4.40 12.83
C TYR A 142 27.84 -4.52 13.89
N ASP A 143 28.20 -5.03 15.07
CA ASP A 143 27.36 -5.45 16.20
C ASP A 143 27.45 -4.54 17.43
N SER A 144 28.15 -3.40 17.30
CA SER A 144 28.31 -2.36 18.33
C SER A 144 27.36 -1.19 18.18
#